data_AF-A0A2G2CEJ6-F1
#
_entry.id   AF-A0A2G2CEJ6-F1
#
_cell.length_a   1.000
_cell.length_b   1.000
_cell.length_c   1.000
_cell.angle_alpha   90.00
_cell.angle_beta   90.00
_cell.angle_gamma   90.00
#
_symmetry.space_group_name_H-M   'P 1'
#
loop_
_entity.id
_entity.type
_entity.pdbx_description
1 polymer ?
#
loop_
_entity_poly.entity_id
_entity_poly.type
_entity_poly.pdbx_seq_one_letter_code
_entity_poly.pdbx_strand_id
1 'polypeptide(L)'
;MCASGGATGRYLKSKRQSTVEPVFRTLKEFMGLRKVNTIGIKQANKCMHLSAMAYNLKKYLKFIQKRAKSGAESLVLCFLPKTVLQNVAWHFLKAPNLVPTQA
;
A
#
# COMPACT_ATOMS: atom_id res chain seq x y z
N MET A 1 33.17 -13.35 17.10
CA MET A 1 33.14 -12.85 18.49
C MET A 1 31.70 -13.01 18.99
N CYS A 2 31.22 -14.08 19.61
CA CYS A 2 31.64 -14.81 20.81
C CYS A 2 31.52 -16.32 20.54
N ALA A 3 32.58 -17.09 20.76
CA ALA A 3 32.54 -18.55 20.61
C ALA A 3 33.27 -19.26 21.77
N SER A 4 33.39 -18.60 22.92
CA SER A 4 34.11 -19.09 24.09
C SER A 4 33.20 -19.33 25.30
N GLY A 5 31.96 -19.77 25.08
CA GLY A 5 30.98 -20.02 26.15
C GLY A 5 30.33 -21.39 26.03
N GLY A 6 30.06 -22.03 27.18
CA GLY A 6 29.43 -23.35 27.31
C GLY A 6 28.05 -23.50 26.66
N ALA A 7 27.34 -24.59 26.97
CA ALA A 7 26.08 -24.97 26.31
C ALA A 7 25.04 -23.82 26.25
N THR A 8 24.92 -23.04 27.33
CA THR A 8 24.05 -21.86 27.42
C THR A 8 24.46 -20.72 26.47
N GLY A 9 25.75 -20.43 26.31
CA GLY A 9 26.24 -19.41 25.38
C GLY A 9 25.93 -19.74 23.92
N ARG A 10 26.04 -21.03 23.55
CA ARG A 10 25.66 -21.51 22.22
C ARG A 10 24.16 -21.41 21.98
N TYR A 11 23.33 -21.79 22.95
CA TYR A 11 21.87 -21.65 22.86
C TYR A 11 21.45 -20.19 22.66
N LEU A 12 22.00 -19.27 23.46
CA LEU A 12 21.69 -17.84 23.36
C LEU A 12 22.14 -17.23 22.03
N LYS A 13 23.30 -17.67 21.49
CA LYS A 13 23.75 -17.28 20.15
C LYS A 13 22.78 -17.77 19.07
N SER A 14 22.36 -19.03 19.12
CA SER A 14 21.41 -19.61 18.16
C SER A 14 20.07 -18.85 18.18
N LYS A 15 19.56 -18.53 19.36
CA LYS A 15 18.30 -17.77 19.53
C LYS A 15 18.37 -16.34 18.98
N ARG A 16 19.55 -15.71 18.99
CA ARG A 16 19.76 -14.40 18.35
C ARG A 16 19.92 -14.50 16.83
N GLN A 17 20.46 -15.62 16.34
CA GLN A 17 20.60 -15.85 14.90
C GLN A 17 19.25 -16.20 14.27
N SER A 18 18.39 -16.92 14.97
CA SER A 18 17.07 -17.31 14.45
C SER A 18 16.13 -16.14 14.15
N THR A 19 16.35 -14.95 14.75
CA THR A 19 15.56 -13.75 14.44
C THR A 19 16.04 -13.04 13.17
N VAL A 20 17.32 -13.17 12.81
CA VAL A 20 17.89 -12.53 11.61
C VAL A 20 17.87 -13.44 10.38
N GLU A 21 17.77 -14.75 10.57
CA GLU A 21 17.71 -15.75 9.49
C GLU A 21 16.56 -15.51 8.48
N PRO A 22 15.32 -15.18 8.90
CA PRO A 22 14.21 -14.93 7.96
C PRO A 22 14.44 -13.70 7.07
N VAL A 23 15.05 -12.66 7.64
CA VAL A 23 15.37 -11.43 6.91
C VAL A 23 16.52 -11.69 5.95
N PHE A 24 17.60 -12.32 6.42
CA PHE A 24 18.74 -12.67 5.60
C PHE A 24 18.35 -13.56 4.42
N ARG A 25 17.45 -14.53 4.64
CA ARG A 25 16.86 -15.34 3.58
C ARG A 25 16.18 -14.50 2.51
N THR A 26 15.38 -13.51 2.92
CA THR A 26 14.67 -12.60 2.00
C THR A 26 15.65 -11.78 1.18
N LEU A 27 16.71 -11.25 1.80
CA LEU A 27 17.72 -10.47 1.09
C LEU A 27 18.48 -11.34 0.06
N LYS A 28 18.79 -12.59 0.41
CA LYS A 28 19.48 -13.56 -0.46
C LYS A 28 18.66 -14.04 -1.65
N GLU A 29 17.40 -14.40 -1.42
CA GLU A 29 16.52 -14.99 -2.44
C GLU A 29 15.77 -13.94 -3.25
N PHE A 30 15.20 -12.91 -2.60
CA PHE A 30 14.32 -11.94 -3.26
C PHE A 30 14.99 -10.59 -3.56
N MET A 31 15.99 -10.16 -2.79
CA MET A 31 16.75 -8.93 -3.06
C MET A 31 18.08 -9.19 -3.80
N GLY A 32 18.27 -10.40 -4.33
CA GLY A 32 19.35 -10.73 -5.26
C GLY A 32 20.73 -10.90 -4.65
N LEU A 33 20.90 -10.97 -3.31
CA LEU A 33 22.23 -11.10 -2.71
C LEU A 33 22.96 -12.41 -3.09
N ARG A 34 22.27 -13.45 -3.58
CA ARG A 34 22.88 -14.69 -4.08
C ARG A 34 23.73 -14.50 -5.35
N LYS A 35 23.43 -13.50 -6.19
CA LYS A 35 24.07 -13.29 -7.51
C LYS A 35 24.89 -12.00 -7.58
N VAL A 36 25.46 -11.58 -6.45
CA VAL A 36 26.26 -10.36 -6.37
C VAL A 36 27.64 -10.62 -6.99
N ASN A 37 27.91 -9.96 -8.11
CA ASN A 37 29.16 -10.11 -8.86
C ASN A 37 30.30 -9.17 -8.38
N THR A 38 30.11 -8.48 -7.25
CA THR A 38 31.10 -7.49 -6.79
C THR A 38 32.30 -8.17 -6.15
N ILE A 39 33.50 -7.86 -6.63
CA ILE A 39 34.76 -8.36 -6.06
C ILE A 39 35.11 -7.52 -4.81
N GLY A 40 35.40 -8.21 -3.70
CA GLY A 40 35.87 -7.60 -2.46
C GLY A 40 34.77 -7.31 -1.42
N ILE A 41 35.11 -7.55 -0.15
CA ILE A 41 34.19 -7.46 1.01
C ILE A 41 33.60 -6.05 1.14
N LYS A 42 34.40 -5.01 0.91
CA LYS A 42 33.94 -3.61 1.00
C LYS A 42 32.79 -3.31 0.04
N GLN A 43 32.85 -3.83 -1.18
CA GLN A 43 31.82 -3.60 -2.19
C GLN A 43 30.59 -4.49 -1.96
N ALA A 44 30.81 -5.75 -1.56
CA ALA A 44 29.73 -6.65 -1.17
C ALA A 44 28.90 -6.09 0.01
N ASN A 45 29.56 -5.45 0.99
CA ASN A 45 28.88 -4.81 2.12
C ASN A 45 27.97 -3.65 1.68
N LYS A 46 28.38 -2.87 0.68
CA LYS A 46 27.51 -1.81 0.12
C LYS A 46 26.27 -2.40 -0.55
N CYS A 47 26.43 -3.46 -1.34
CA CYS A 47 25.31 -4.16 -1.96
C CYS A 47 24.36 -4.76 -0.91
N MET A 48 24.90 -5.37 0.15
CA MET A 48 24.12 -5.88 1.27
C MET A 48 23.29 -4.80 1.95
N HIS A 49 23.88 -3.65 2.27
CA HIS A 49 23.16 -2.53 2.88
C HIS A 49 22.10 -1.93 1.94
N LEU A 50 22.40 -1.82 0.64
CA LEU A 50 21.43 -1.37 -0.36
C LEU A 50 20.20 -2.28 -0.41
N SER A 51 20.40 -3.60 -0.44
CA SER A 51 19.31 -4.58 -0.40
C SER A 51 18.51 -4.51 0.91
N ALA A 52 19.16 -4.24 2.05
CA ALA A 52 18.49 -4.03 3.33
C ALA A 52 17.64 -2.74 3.33
N MET A 53 18.16 -1.64 2.79
CA MET A 53 17.40 -0.39 2.62
C MET A 53 16.21 -0.60 1.70
N ALA A 54 16.38 -1.30 0.57
CA ALA A 54 15.30 -1.62 -0.35
C ALA A 54 14.22 -2.50 0.32
N TYR A 55 14.60 -3.48 1.16
CA TYR A 55 13.65 -4.26 1.95
C TYR A 55 12.84 -3.39 2.91
N ASN A 56 13.52 -2.50 3.62
CA ASN A 56 12.87 -1.55 4.53
C ASN A 56 11.89 -0.65 3.77
N LEU A 57 12.32 -0.04 2.66
CA LEU A 57 11.47 0.80 1.81
C LEU A 57 10.24 0.04 1.31
N LYS A 58 10.40 -1.19 0.81
CA LYS A 58 9.28 -2.06 0.38
C LYS A 58 8.27 -2.31 1.50
N LYS A 59 8.73 -2.44 2.75
CA LYS A 59 7.86 -2.61 3.92
C LYS A 59 7.07 -1.33 4.22
N TYR A 60 7.73 -0.17 4.17
CA TYR A 60 7.06 1.12 4.37
C TYR A 60 6.12 1.49 3.23
N LEU A 61 6.39 1.09 1.98
CA LEU A 61 5.47 1.35 0.86
C LEU A 61 4.19 0.51 0.93
N LYS A 62 4.24 -0.69 1.53
CA LYS A 62 3.04 -1.49 1.84
C LYS A 62 2.20 -0.91 3.00
N PHE A 63 2.70 0.13 3.68
CA PHE A 63 2.00 0.82 4.77
C PHE A 63 0.98 1.87 4.26
N ILE A 64 0.87 2.10 2.94
CA ILE A 64 -0.04 3.11 2.39
C ILE A 64 -1.51 2.67 2.53
N GLN A 65 -2.11 3.21 3.60
CA GLN A 65 -3.51 3.57 3.89
C GLN A 65 -4.59 2.53 3.56
N LYS A 66 -5.22 1.99 4.61
CA LYS A 66 -6.66 1.68 4.57
C LYS A 66 -7.38 2.99 4.24
N ARG A 67 -7.53 3.32 2.95
CA ARG A 67 -8.38 4.43 2.52
C ARG A 67 -9.76 4.08 3.05
N ALA A 68 -10.26 4.82 4.04
CA ALA A 68 -11.66 4.72 4.40
C ALA A 68 -12.42 4.97 3.11
N LYS A 69 -13.15 3.97 2.61
CA LYS A 69 -14.07 4.17 1.49
C LYS A 69 -15.15 5.11 2.02
N SER A 70 -14.98 6.42 1.85
CA SER A 70 -16.06 7.35 2.14
C SER A 70 -17.19 7.01 1.18
N GLY A 71 -18.41 6.77 1.70
CA GLY A 71 -19.60 6.50 0.89
C GLY A 71 -20.05 7.64 -0.03
N ALA A 72 -19.19 8.64 -0.28
CA ALA A 72 -19.46 9.79 -1.15
C ALA A 72 -19.66 9.39 -2.62
N GLU A 73 -19.08 8.27 -3.06
CA GLU A 73 -19.32 7.68 -4.40
C GLU A 73 -20.81 7.35 -4.62
N SER A 74 -21.55 7.02 -3.55
CA SER A 74 -22.99 6.72 -3.61
C SER A 74 -23.85 7.99 -3.78
N LEU A 75 -23.43 9.11 -3.17
CA LEU A 75 -24.21 10.35 -3.20
C LEU A 75 -24.33 10.89 -4.63
N VAL A 76 -23.25 10.83 -5.43
CA VAL A 76 -23.27 11.31 -6.83
C VAL A 76 -24.27 10.54 -7.68
N LEU A 77 -24.31 9.21 -7.55
CA LEU A 77 -25.25 8.36 -8.29
C LEU A 77 -26.70 8.59 -7.87
N CYS A 78 -26.95 8.98 -6.61
CA CYS A 78 -28.31 9.25 -6.12
C CYS A 78 -28.79 10.69 -6.41
N PHE A 79 -27.90 11.67 -6.54
CA PHE A 79 -28.28 13.08 -6.78
C PHE A 79 -28.56 13.39 -8.26
N LEU A 80 -27.81 12.80 -9.21
CA LEU A 80 -28.05 13.01 -10.64
C LEU A 80 -29.45 12.57 -11.12
N PRO A 81 -29.96 11.37 -10.80
CA PRO A 81 -31.25 10.93 -11.33
C PRO A 81 -32.42 11.72 -10.72
N LYS A 82 -32.32 12.14 -9.45
CA LYS A 82 -33.38 12.93 -8.78
C LYS A 82 -33.54 14.31 -9.42
N THR A 83 -32.43 14.99 -9.70
CA THR A 83 -32.44 16.33 -10.31
C THR A 83 -32.88 16.29 -11.77
N VAL A 84 -32.45 15.29 -12.55
CA VAL A 84 -32.92 15.09 -13.92
C VAL A 84 -34.42 14.78 -13.97
N LEU A 85 -34.91 13.89 -13.10
CA LEU A 85 -36.34 13.55 -13.04
C LEU A 85 -37.20 14.76 -12.66
N GLN A 86 -36.74 15.57 -11.68
CA GLN A 86 -37.42 16.79 -11.28
C GLN A 86 -37.47 17.82 -12.42
N ASN A 87 -36.37 18.06 -13.12
CA ASN A 87 -36.33 19.03 -14.23
C ASN A 87 -37.20 18.61 -15.42
N VAL A 88 -37.20 17.32 -15.75
CA VAL A 88 -38.03 16.76 -16.81
C VAL A 88 -39.52 16.84 -16.44
N ALA A 89 -39.88 16.49 -15.20
CA ALA A 89 -41.25 16.64 -14.70
C ALA A 89 -41.72 18.10 -14.72
N TRP A 90 -40.87 19.06 -14.32
CA TRP A 90 -41.17 20.49 -14.42
C TRP A 90 -41.38 20.96 -15.86
N HIS A 91 -40.63 20.42 -16.82
CA HIS A 91 -40.80 20.75 -18.24
C HIS A 91 -42.13 20.23 -18.82
N PHE A 92 -42.59 19.05 -18.39
CA PHE A 92 -43.85 18.47 -18.84
C PHE A 92 -45.08 19.04 -18.12
N LEU A 93 -44.95 19.51 -16.88
CA LEU A 93 -46.05 20.10 -16.10
C LEU A 93 -46.26 21.59 -16.36
N LYS A 94 -45.35 22.26 -17.07
CA LYS A 94 -45.52 23.68 -17.45
C LYS A 94 -46.39 23.81 -18.70
N ALA A 95 -47.68 23.54 -18.54
CA ALA A 95 -48.69 23.91 -19.52
C ALA A 95 -48.78 25.46 -19.60
N PRO A 96 -48.80 26.07 -20.81
CA PRO A 96 -49.11 27.48 -20.95
C PRO A 96 -50.61 27.67 -20.69
N ASN A 97 -50.95 28.37 -19.60
CA ASN A 97 -52.31 28.83 -19.38
C ASN A 97 -52.72 29.81 -20.49
N LEU A 98 -53.83 29.46 -21.14
CA LEU A 98 -54.51 30.18 -22.20
C LEU A 98 -54.81 31.63 -21.80
N VAL A 99 -54.53 32.53 -22.74
CA VAL A 99 -54.92 33.94 -22.74
C VAL A 99 -56.42 34.08 -22.42
N PRO A 100 -56.84 35.01 -21.53
CA PRO A 100 -58.25 35.23 -21.28
C PRO A 100 -58.88 36.00 -22.46
N THR A 101 -59.84 35.37 -23.14
CA THR A 101 -60.76 36.03 -24.07
C THR A 101 -61.59 37.05 -23.31
N GLN A 102 -61.57 38.30 -23.77
CA GLN A 102 -62.56 39.32 -23.42
C GLN A 102 -63.68 39.30 -24.48
N ALA A 103 -64.92 39.05 -24.03
CA ALA A 103 -66.17 39.63 -24.53
C ALA A 103 -67.33 39.17 -23.63
#